data_AF-A0A930SSN2-F1
#
_entry.id   AF-A0A930SSN2-F1
#
_cell.length_a   1.000
_cell.length_b   1.000
_cell.length_c   1.000
_cell.angle_alpha   90.00
_cell.angle_beta   90.00
_cell.angle_gamma   90.00
#
_symmetry.space_group_name_H-M   'P 1'
#
loop_
_entity.id
_entity.type
_entity.pdbx_description
1 polymer ?
#
loop_
_entity_poly.entity_id
_entity_poly.type
_entity_poly.pdbx_seq_one_letter_code
_entity_poly.pdbx_strand_id
1 'polypeptide(L)'
;MDFDYLESWQQRAGAENRAYSMSPELLKWIETELLLRLEVVRLAHPDKPVEVFLTLRTFKKQPLFVLGYREEESTSLLEVWCFRMVPPAEQGHPGVQLVLDRAPLKEIFG
;
A
#
# COMPACT_ATOMS: atom_id res chain seq x y z
N MET A 1 -4.90 -5.45 18.67
CA MET A 1 -5.28 -4.10 18.20
C MET A 1 -6.19 -4.31 17.03
N ASP A 2 -7.45 -3.90 17.14
CA ASP A 2 -8.41 -4.01 16.04
C ASP A 2 -8.07 -2.95 15.00
N PHE A 3 -7.60 -3.40 13.84
CA PHE A 3 -7.38 -2.52 12.69
C PHE A 3 -8.72 -2.39 11.96
N ASP A 4 -9.59 -1.51 12.47
CA ASP A 4 -11.03 -1.40 12.16
C ASP A 4 -11.43 -1.28 10.68
N TYR A 5 -10.49 -1.22 9.74
CA TYR A 5 -10.81 -1.51 8.34
C TYR A 5 -9.55 -1.89 7.55
N LEU A 6 -9.36 -3.19 7.33
CA LEU A 6 -8.40 -3.74 6.38
C LEU A 6 -9.14 -4.62 5.38
N GLU A 7 -9.22 -4.13 4.15
CA GLU A 7 -9.87 -4.81 3.04
C GLU A 7 -8.82 -5.43 2.14
N SER A 8 -9.03 -6.66 1.66
CA SER A 8 -8.10 -7.25 0.69
C SER A 8 -8.11 -6.44 -0.62
N TRP A 9 -6.93 -6.08 -1.13
CA TRP A 9 -6.76 -5.41 -2.42
C TRP A 9 -7.48 -6.16 -3.55
N GLN A 10 -7.50 -7.50 -3.49
CA GLN A 10 -8.14 -8.33 -4.51
C GLN A 10 -9.67 -8.24 -4.49
N GLN A 11 -10.25 -7.96 -3.33
CA GLN A 11 -11.71 -7.93 -3.17
C GLN A 11 -12.31 -6.58 -3.58
N ARG A 12 -11.52 -5.49 -3.63
CA ARG A 12 -11.89 -4.13 -4.09
C ARG A 12 -13.37 -3.72 -3.83
N ALA A 13 -13.97 -4.09 -2.71
CA ALA A 13 -15.26 -3.54 -2.32
C ALA A 13 -15.13 -2.05 -1.93
N GLY A 14 -13.91 -1.55 -1.72
CA GLY A 14 -13.54 -0.14 -1.61
C GLY A 14 -13.30 0.59 -2.93
N ALA A 15 -13.73 0.07 -4.09
CA ALA A 15 -13.66 0.80 -5.38
C ALA A 15 -14.34 2.20 -5.32
N GLU A 16 -15.23 2.40 -4.34
CA GLU A 16 -15.92 3.67 -4.06
C GLU A 16 -15.17 4.60 -3.08
N ASN A 17 -14.09 4.14 -2.46
CA ASN A 17 -13.33 4.99 -1.55
C ASN A 17 -12.53 6.04 -2.34
N ARG A 18 -12.90 7.31 -2.14
CA ARG A 18 -12.27 8.47 -2.79
C ARG A 18 -10.75 8.53 -2.62
N ALA A 19 -10.20 7.99 -1.52
CA ALA A 19 -8.75 7.93 -1.32
C ALA A 19 -8.04 7.06 -2.36
N TYR A 20 -8.74 6.09 -2.95
CA TYR A 20 -8.23 5.19 -3.99
C TYR A 20 -8.77 5.50 -5.40
N SER A 21 -9.53 6.60 -5.54
CA SER A 21 -9.99 7.08 -6.85
C SER A 21 -8.80 7.71 -7.60
N MET A 22 -8.22 6.91 -8.50
CA MET A 22 -7.02 7.24 -9.27
C MET A 22 -7.22 6.87 -10.74
N SER A 23 -6.37 7.41 -11.63
CA SER A 23 -6.42 7.00 -13.03
C SER A 23 -6.04 5.51 -13.19
N PRO A 24 -6.55 4.81 -14.21
CA PRO A 24 -6.21 3.41 -14.45
C PRO A 24 -4.70 3.16 -14.59
N GLU A 25 -3.97 4.10 -15.20
CA GLU A 25 -2.52 4.01 -15.38
C GLU A 25 -1.79 4.07 -14.04
N LEU A 26 -2.19 4.99 -13.15
CA LEU A 26 -1.61 5.11 -11.82
C LEU A 26 -1.91 3.86 -10.98
N LEU A 27 -3.13 3.33 -11.04
CA LEU A 27 -3.50 2.09 -10.35
C LEU A 27 -2.65 0.90 -10.82
N LYS A 28 -2.45 0.77 -12.14
CA LYS A 28 -1.62 -0.29 -12.72
C LYS A 28 -0.16 -0.19 -12.29
N TRP A 29 0.36 1.04 -12.24
CA TRP A 29 1.72 1.30 -11.74
C TRP A 29 1.84 0.92 -10.25
N ILE A 30 0.91 1.36 -9.40
CA ILE A 30 0.87 1.02 -7.97
C ILE A 30 0.80 -0.50 -7.78
N GLU A 31 -0.07 -1.18 -8.53
CA GLU A 31 -0.21 -2.64 -8.47
C GLU A 31 1.10 -3.34 -8.81
N THR A 32 1.78 -2.92 -9.88
CA THR A 32 3.08 -3.48 -10.28
C THR A 32 4.12 -3.31 -9.17
N GLU A 33 4.23 -2.10 -8.60
CA GLU A 33 5.17 -1.81 -7.53
C GLU A 33 4.86 -2.59 -6.24
N LEU A 34 3.58 -2.74 -5.88
CA LEU A 34 3.16 -3.52 -4.72
C LEU A 34 3.41 -5.01 -4.90
N LEU A 35 3.23 -5.56 -6.10
CA LEU A 35 3.52 -6.96 -6.39
C LEU A 35 5.00 -7.29 -6.20
N LEU A 36 5.91 -6.42 -6.68
CA LEU A 36 7.35 -6.59 -6.47
C LEU A 36 7.71 -6.63 -4.98
N ARG A 37 7.11 -5.76 -4.17
CA ARG A 37 7.34 -5.71 -2.72
C ARG A 37 6.69 -6.90 -2.02
N LEU A 38 5.53 -7.32 -2.48
CA LEU A 38 4.83 -8.50 -1.97
C LEU A 38 5.68 -9.76 -2.15
N GLU A 39 6.34 -9.91 -3.29
CA GLU A 39 7.27 -11.03 -3.53
C GLU A 39 8.44 -11.00 -2.54
N VAL A 40 9.07 -9.84 -2.34
CA VAL A 40 10.16 -9.68 -1.36
C VAL A 40 9.71 -10.04 0.05
N VAL A 41 8.54 -9.56 0.48
CA VAL A 41 7.99 -9.85 1.81
C VAL A 41 7.61 -11.33 1.95
N ARG A 42 7.05 -11.96 0.90
CA ARG A 42 6.75 -13.40 0.90
C ARG A 42 8.01 -14.26 1.00
N LEU A 43 9.10 -13.85 0.38
CA LEU A 43 10.40 -14.53 0.54
C LEU A 43 10.92 -14.46 1.98
N ALA A 44 10.67 -13.35 2.68
CA ALA A 44 11.03 -13.19 4.09
C ALA A 44 10.07 -13.92 5.07
N HIS A 45 8.83 -14.19 4.63
CA HIS A 45 7.77 -14.84 5.41
C HIS A 45 7.12 -16.00 4.63
N PRO A 46 7.87 -17.06 4.29
CA PRO A 46 7.40 -18.10 3.36
C PRO A 46 6.19 -18.89 3.87
N ASP A 47 6.03 -19.00 5.19
CA ASP A 47 4.94 -19.77 5.81
C ASP A 47 3.69 -18.92 6.07
N LYS A 48 3.68 -17.65 5.64
CA LYS A 48 2.57 -16.71 5.89
C LYS A 48 1.84 -16.38 4.60
N PRO A 49 0.50 -16.36 4.58
CA PRO A 49 -0.29 -15.96 3.42
C PRO A 49 -0.30 -14.43 3.30
N VAL A 50 0.86 -13.84 3.00
CA VAL A 50 1.00 -12.39 2.88
C VAL A 50 0.20 -11.89 1.68
N GLU A 51 -0.62 -10.87 1.91
CA GLU A 51 -1.40 -10.17 0.90
C GLU A 51 -1.33 -8.65 1.10
N VAL A 52 -1.91 -7.91 0.14
CA VAL A 52 -2.03 -6.46 0.21
C VAL A 52 -3.42 -6.11 0.71
N PHE A 53 -3.47 -5.26 1.73
CA PHE A 53 -4.69 -4.67 2.25
C PHE A 53 -4.78 -3.18 1.94
N LEU A 54 -6.02 -2.73 1.83
CA LEU A 54 -6.44 -1.34 1.77
C LEU A 54 -6.97 -0.92 3.14
N THR A 55 -6.72 0.33 3.51
CA THR A 55 -7.26 0.92 4.73
C THR A 55 -7.97 2.24 4.46
N LEU A 56 -8.90 2.64 5.33
CA LEU A 56 -9.49 3.98 5.31
C LEU A 56 -8.53 5.06 5.83
N ARG A 57 -7.42 4.67 6.48
CA ARG A 57 -6.40 5.60 6.95
C ARG A 57 -5.62 6.19 5.78
N THR A 58 -5.16 7.41 5.96
CA THR A 58 -4.26 8.09 5.02
C THR A 58 -3.04 8.60 5.78
N PHE A 59 -1.91 8.74 5.10
CA PHE A 59 -0.70 9.35 5.64
C PHE A 59 -0.32 10.54 4.78
N LYS A 60 -0.19 11.74 5.37
CA LYS A 60 0.09 12.97 4.61
C LYS A 60 -0.85 13.17 3.41
N LYS A 61 -2.13 12.85 3.60
CA LYS A 61 -3.21 12.88 2.58
C LYS A 61 -3.04 11.90 1.42
N GLN A 62 -2.25 10.84 1.60
CA GLN A 62 -2.05 9.78 0.61
C GLN A 62 -2.68 8.47 1.09
N PRO A 63 -3.23 7.66 0.17
CA PRO A 63 -3.71 6.32 0.50
C PRO A 63 -2.57 5.42 0.97
N LEU A 64 -2.94 4.42 1.76
CA LEU A 64 -2.01 3.47 2.36
C LEU A 64 -2.30 2.06 1.87
N PHE A 65 -1.24 1.37 1.48
CA PHE A 65 -1.25 -0.04 1.09
C PHE A 65 -0.48 -0.81 2.15
N VAL A 66 -1.13 -1.80 2.76
CA VAL A 66 -0.56 -2.55 3.87
C VAL A 66 -0.21 -3.94 3.39
N LEU A 67 1.04 -4.36 3.56
CA LEU A 67 1.42 -5.76 3.39
C LEU A 67 1.32 -6.44 4.74
N GLY A 68 0.58 -7.54 4.80
CA GLY A 68 0.34 -8.26 6.04
C GLY A 68 -0.31 -9.61 5.79
N TYR A 69 -0.78 -10.26 6.83
CA TYR A 69 -1.53 -11.50 6.72
C TYR A 69 -2.60 -11.58 7.82
N ARG A 70 -3.70 -12.27 7.53
CA ARG A 70 -4.77 -12.52 8.51
C ARG A 70 -4.39 -13.65 9.46
N GLU A 71 -4.75 -13.48 10.71
CA GLU A 71 -4.73 -14.46 11.80
C GLU A 71 -6.18 -14.65 12.29
N GLU A 72 -6.46 -15.67 13.12
CA GLU A 72 -7.84 -16.04 13.50
C GLU A 72 -8.68 -14.87 14.03
N GLU A 73 -8.06 -13.95 14.78
CA GLU A 73 -8.76 -12.82 15.41
C GLU A 73 -8.16 -11.46 15.06
N SER A 74 -7.17 -11.39 14.16
CA SER A 74 -6.52 -10.11 13.85
C SER A 74 -5.81 -10.12 12.50
N THR A 75 -5.30 -8.95 12.08
CA THR A 75 -4.40 -8.85 10.93
C THR A 75 -3.02 -8.44 11.41
N SER A 76 -2.01 -9.24 11.09
CA SER A 76 -0.61 -8.91 11.34
C SER A 76 -0.09 -8.01 10.22
N LEU A 77 0.41 -6.82 10.58
CA LEU A 77 0.93 -5.82 9.64
C LEU A 77 2.46 -5.90 9.56
N LEU A 78 3.00 -6.03 8.36
CA LEU A 78 4.45 -6.15 8.13
C LEU A 78 5.02 -4.84 7.60
N GLU A 79 4.38 -4.28 6.57
CA GLU A 79 4.81 -3.04 5.93
C GLU A 79 3.62 -2.18 5.52
N VAL A 80 3.85 -0.88 5.45
CA VAL A 80 2.86 0.09 4.96
C VAL A 80 3.54 0.96 3.93
N TRP A 81 2.84 1.24 2.85
CA TRP A 81 3.34 1.99 1.72
C TRP A 81 2.35 3.07 1.32
N CYS A 82 2.85 4.23 0.92
CA CYS A 82 2.06 5.29 0.29
C CYS A 82 2.77 5.77 -0.97
N PHE A 83 2.02 6.26 -1.96
CA PHE A 83 2.64 6.81 -3.17
C PHE A 83 2.72 8.33 -3.11
N ARG A 84 3.76 8.88 -3.72
CA ARG A 84 3.98 10.33 -3.86
C ARG A 84 4.34 10.67 -5.29
N MET A 85 3.83 11.82 -5.72
CA MET A 85 4.30 12.51 -6.91
C MET A 85 5.40 13.47 -6.46
N VAL A 86 6.62 13.24 -6.94
CA VAL A 86 7.76 14.12 -6.67
C VAL A 86 8.17 14.84 -7.95
N PRO A 87 8.73 16.07 -7.83
CA PRO A 87 9.31 16.75 -8.97
C PRO A 87 10.37 15.86 -9.64
N PRO A 88 10.53 15.97 -10.97
CA PRO A 88 11.58 15.23 -11.66
C PRO A 88 12.94 15.71 -11.15
N ALA A 89 13.88 14.78 -10.99
CA ALA A 89 15.25 15.13 -10.64
C ALA A 89 15.83 16.13 -11.65
N GLU A 90 16.67 17.08 -11.19
CA GLU A 90 17.26 18.14 -12.03
C GLU A 90 18.04 17.60 -13.24
N GLN A 91 18.46 16.33 -13.19
CA GLN A 91 19.02 15.58 -14.30
C GLN A 91 18.10 14.39 -14.62
N GLY A 92 17.02 14.65 -15.36
CA GLY A 92 16.05 13.62 -15.71
C GLY A 92 15.10 14.07 -16.80
N HIS A 93 14.31 13.13 -17.32
CA HIS A 93 13.26 13.47 -18.28
C HIS A 93 12.22 14.40 -17.62
N PRO A 94 11.77 15.45 -18.33
CA PRO A 94 10.70 16.32 -17.84
C PRO A 94 9.44 15.48 -17.58
N GLY A 95 8.82 15.64 -16.41
CA GLY A 95 7.64 14.87 -16.02
C GLY A 95 7.42 14.83 -14.51
N VAL A 96 6.42 14.09 -14.04
CA VAL A 96 6.21 13.79 -12.61
C VAL A 96 6.78 12.41 -12.34
N GLN A 97 7.60 12.28 -11.29
CA GLN A 97 8.08 10.96 -10.85
C GLN A 97 7.12 10.40 -9.80
N LEU A 98 6.68 9.16 -10.02
CA LEU A 98 5.91 8.40 -9.05
C LEU A 98 6.86 7.60 -8.17
N VAL A 99 6.70 7.74 -6.86
CA VAL A 99 7.52 7.05 -5.85
C VAL A 99 6.59 6.34 -4.88
N LEU A 100 6.90 5.09 -4.56
CA LEU A 100 6.23 4.34 -3.51
C LEU A 100 7.13 4.31 -2.27
N ASP A 101 6.72 5.03 -1.23
CA ASP A 101 7.47 5.21 0.00
C ASP A 101 6.93 4.35 1.13
N ARG A 102 7.84 3.80 1.94
CA ARG A 102 7.45 3.10 3.16
C ARG A 102 6.96 4.11 4.19
N ALA A 103 5.77 3.85 4.73
CA ALA A 103 5.15 4.66 5.74
C ALA A 103 5.36 4.02 7.14
N PRO A 104 5.64 4.82 8.17
CA PRO A 104 5.98 4.30 9.49
C PRO A 104 4.76 3.71 10.21
N LEU A 105 4.75 2.39 10.41
CA LEU A 105 3.68 1.65 11.09
C LEU A 105 3.25 2.28 12.42
N LYS A 106 4.22 2.65 13.27
CA LYS A 106 3.95 3.24 14.59
C LYS A 106 3.25 4.61 14.52
N GLU A 107 3.50 5.41 13.49
CA GLU A 107 2.83 6.72 13.35
C GLU A 107 1.41 6.58 12.83
N ILE A 108 1.12 5.48 12.12
CA ILE A 108 -0.17 5.26 11.45
C ILE A 108 -1.12 4.45 12.33
N PHE A 109 -0.57 3.51 13.09
CA PHE A 109 -1.31 2.47 13.82
C PHE A 109 -0.89 2.31 15.29
N GLY A 110 0.03 3.15 15.78
CA GLY A 110 0.44 3.16 17.20
C GLY A 110 -0.50 3.96 18.10
#